data_AF-A0A538TW86-F1
#
_entry.id   AF-A0A538TW86-F1
#
_cell.length_a   1.000
_cell.length_b   1.000
_cell.length_c   1.000
_cell.angle_alpha   90.00
_cell.angle_beta   90.00
_cell.angle_gamma   90.00
#
_symmetry.space_group_name_H-M   'P 1'
#
loop_
_entity.id
_entity.type
_entity.pdbx_description
1 polymer ?
#
loop_
_entity_poly.entity_id
_entity_poly.type
_entity_poly.pdbx_seq_one_letter_code
_entity_poly.pdbx_strand_id
1 'polypeptide(L)'
;LVVLALYRLFKEVDPNQTRAMVALVGTGIAAQFAGFVLNAAPLVLLGGGDSLSVFSRPQLEALSYASLSLAGKQGEMLTAMWGLWLFPFAALTIKSGFLPKFLGVLLIITGIAYVITCVAGIAFPETVGAVRRLAMPLYFGEFIVVLWLAFIGAKPRTADA
;
A
#
# COMPACT_ATOMS: atom_id res chain seq x y z
N LEU A 1 -2.16 -4.37 12.74
CA LEU A 1 -2.11 -5.66 13.47
C LEU A 1 -1.48 -6.78 12.63
N VAL A 2 -1.93 -7.02 11.40
CA VAL A 2 -1.39 -8.06 10.50
C VAL A 2 0.14 -8.00 10.36
N VAL A 3 0.70 -6.83 10.06
CA VAL A 3 2.16 -6.66 9.91
C VAL A 3 2.96 -7.01 11.16
N LEU A 4 2.41 -6.81 12.36
CA LEU A 4 3.07 -7.20 13.61
C LEU A 4 3.02 -8.73 13.81
N ALA A 5 1.96 -9.39 13.37
CA ALA A 5 1.88 -10.84 13.36
C ALA A 5 2.89 -11.43 12.36
N LEU A 6 2.97 -10.87 11.15
CA LEU A 6 3.99 -11.25 10.16
C LEU A 6 5.40 -10.97 10.68
N TYR A 7 5.62 -9.86 11.38
CA TYR A 7 6.90 -9.58 12.01
C TYR A 7 7.30 -10.69 12.97
N ARG A 8 6.40 -11.12 13.88
CA ARG A 8 6.69 -12.21 14.81
C ARG A 8 6.97 -13.53 14.09
N LEU A 9 6.24 -13.80 13.00
CA LEU A 9 6.38 -15.01 12.20
C LEU A 9 7.71 -15.08 11.44
N PHE A 10 8.18 -13.96 10.88
CA PHE A 10 9.35 -13.92 9.99
C PHE A 10 10.63 -13.40 10.63
N LYS A 11 10.57 -12.89 11.88
CA LYS A 11 11.73 -12.31 12.59
C LYS A 11 12.94 -13.24 12.60
N GLU A 12 12.73 -14.54 12.75
CA GLU A 12 13.80 -15.55 12.81
C GLU A 12 14.27 -16.05 11.43
N VAL A 13 13.59 -15.65 10.35
CA VAL A 13 13.96 -16.02 8.97
C VAL A 13 14.97 -15.03 8.40
N ASP A 14 14.62 -13.74 8.42
CA ASP A 14 15.49 -12.65 7.95
C ASP A 14 15.10 -11.35 8.67
N PRO A 15 15.83 -10.94 9.71
CA PRO A 15 15.53 -9.74 10.48
C PRO A 15 15.55 -8.45 9.64
N ASN A 16 16.40 -8.39 8.60
CA ASN A 16 16.56 -7.20 7.78
C ASN A 16 15.33 -7.00 6.89
N GLN A 17 14.90 -8.06 6.19
CA GLN A 17 13.70 -8.03 5.35
C GLN A 17 12.44 -7.83 6.18
N THR A 18 12.37 -8.43 7.37
CA THR A 18 11.23 -8.26 8.28
C THR A 18 11.11 -6.81 8.76
N ARG A 19 12.23 -6.16 9.11
CA ARG A 19 12.22 -4.72 9.46
C ARG A 19 11.86 -3.84 8.26
N ALA A 20 12.36 -4.14 7.07
CA ALA A 20 12.02 -3.41 5.85
C ALA A 20 10.51 -3.47 5.56
N MET A 21 9.91 -4.66 5.68
CA MET A 21 8.46 -4.85 5.53
C MET A 21 7.67 -3.98 6.52
N VAL A 22 8.04 -3.99 7.81
CA VAL A 22 7.36 -3.16 8.82
C VAL A 22 7.55 -1.67 8.55
N ALA A 23 8.76 -1.25 8.18
CA ALA A 23 9.07 0.14 7.89
C ALA A 23 8.23 0.65 6.71
N LEU A 24 8.18 -0.10 5.60
CA LEU A 24 7.41 0.28 4.41
C LEU A 24 5.91 0.41 4.72
N VAL A 25 5.33 -0.53 5.48
CA VAL A 25 3.91 -0.40 5.87
C VAL A 25 3.70 0.75 6.84
N GLY A 26 4.60 0.96 7.80
CA GLY A 26 4.53 2.10 8.72
C GLY A 26 4.57 3.44 7.99
N THR A 27 5.47 3.61 7.02
CA THR A 27 5.55 4.80 6.17
C THR A 27 4.29 4.96 5.31
N GLY A 28 3.75 3.87 4.75
CA GLY A 28 2.49 3.90 4.01
C GLY A 28 1.31 4.37 4.87
N ILE A 29 1.20 3.88 6.10
CA ILE A 29 0.17 4.33 7.06
C ILE A 29 0.33 5.82 7.37
N ALA A 30 1.56 6.29 7.63
CA ALA A 30 1.81 7.71 7.87
C ALA A 30 1.42 8.58 6.66
N ALA A 31 1.75 8.14 5.45
CA ALA A 31 1.34 8.81 4.22
C ALA A 31 -0.19 8.83 4.03
N GLN A 32 -0.90 7.76 4.43
CA GLN A 32 -2.36 7.70 4.38
C GLN A 32 -3.02 8.74 5.30
N PHE A 33 -2.45 9.00 6.48
CA PHE A 33 -2.94 10.06 7.36
C PHE A 33 -2.84 11.45 6.72
N ALA A 34 -1.73 11.74 6.04
CA ALA A 34 -1.61 12.98 5.26
C ALA A 34 -2.68 13.08 4.16
N GLY A 35 -2.98 11.95 3.50
CA GLY A 35 -4.07 11.84 2.53
C GLY A 35 -5.45 12.16 3.11
N PHE A 36 -5.75 11.71 4.34
CA PHE A 36 -7.02 12.03 5.00
C PHE A 36 -7.18 13.53 5.25
N VAL A 37 -6.10 14.21 5.64
CA VAL A 37 -6.13 15.67 5.82
C VAL A 37 -6.44 16.37 4.50
N LEU A 38 -5.80 15.96 3.40
CA LEU A 38 -6.05 16.55 2.08
C LEU A 38 -7.50 16.32 1.59
N ASN A 39 -8.07 15.14 1.85
CA ASN A 39 -9.46 14.84 1.50
C ASN A 39 -10.48 15.57 2.40
N ALA A 40 -10.12 15.85 3.66
CA ALA A 40 -10.98 16.58 4.59
C ALA A 40 -10.89 18.10 4.41
N ALA A 41 -9.81 18.61 3.81
CA ALA A 41 -9.57 20.04 3.63
C ALA A 41 -10.75 20.80 2.98
N PRO A 42 -11.42 20.30 1.91
CA PRO A 42 -12.58 20.97 1.33
C PRO A 42 -13.73 21.21 2.33
N LEU A 43 -13.97 20.27 3.26
CA LEU A 43 -15.02 20.39 4.27
C LEU A 43 -14.71 21.53 5.25
N VAL A 44 -13.44 21.66 5.62
CA VAL A 44 -12.97 22.72 6.52
C VAL A 44 -12.95 24.08 5.81
N LEU A 45 -12.43 24.12 4.58
CA LEU A 45 -12.27 25.34 3.79
C LEU A 45 -13.61 25.94 3.36
N LEU A 46 -14.55 25.11 2.91
CA LEU A 46 -15.86 25.57 2.45
C LEU A 46 -16.88 25.70 3.58
N GLY A 47 -16.57 25.16 4.76
CA GLY A 47 -17.40 25.24 5.97
C GLY A 47 -17.44 26.63 6.63
N GLY A 48 -16.53 27.55 6.24
CA GLY A 48 -16.67 28.98 6.53
C GLY A 48 -16.36 29.43 7.96
N GLY A 49 -15.41 28.80 8.65
CA GLY A 49 -14.98 29.24 9.98
C GLY A 49 -14.40 30.66 10.01
N ASP A 50 -14.50 31.35 11.14
CA ASP A 50 -14.13 32.78 11.29
C ASP A 50 -12.72 33.13 10.79
N SER A 51 -11.76 32.21 10.95
CA SER A 51 -10.38 32.39 10.48
C SER A 51 -10.21 32.38 8.95
N LEU A 52 -11.23 31.94 8.21
CA LEU A 52 -11.23 31.85 6.74
C LEU A 52 -11.94 33.03 6.07
N SER A 53 -12.51 33.96 6.86
CA SER A 53 -13.22 35.16 6.38
C SER A 53 -12.37 36.11 5.54
N VAL A 54 -11.04 36.02 5.64
CA VAL A 54 -10.08 36.79 4.83
C VAL A 54 -10.04 36.32 3.37
N PHE A 55 -10.44 35.08 3.10
CA PHE A 55 -10.45 34.52 1.75
C PHE A 55 -11.83 34.71 1.10
N SER A 56 -11.81 35.05 -0.19
CA SER A 56 -13.02 35.07 -1.02
C SER A 56 -13.50 33.65 -1.31
N ARG A 57 -14.80 33.51 -1.61
CA ARG A 57 -15.40 32.20 -1.96
C ARG A 57 -14.67 31.49 -3.12
N PRO A 58 -14.32 32.17 -4.23
CA PRO A 58 -13.57 31.52 -5.31
C PRO A 58 -12.17 31.04 -4.89
N GLN A 59 -11.49 31.74 -3.96
CA GLN A 59 -10.20 31.31 -3.44
C GLN A 59 -10.31 30.03 -2.61
N LEU A 60 -11.35 29.93 -1.77
CA LEU A 60 -11.61 28.73 -0.97
C LEU A 60 -11.97 27.51 -1.85
N GLU A 61 -12.72 27.73 -2.93
CA GLU A 61 -13.05 26.70 -3.91
C GLU A 61 -11.80 26.22 -4.68
N ALA A 62 -10.94 27.14 -5.12
CA ALA A 62 -9.68 26.80 -5.77
C ALA A 62 -8.75 25.99 -4.87
N LEU A 63 -8.63 26.38 -3.58
CA LEU A 63 -7.80 25.65 -2.61
C LEU A 63 -8.37 24.27 -2.27
N SER A 64 -9.70 24.15 -2.22
CA SER A 64 -10.40 22.88 -2.04
C SER A 64 -10.13 21.94 -3.22
N TYR A 65 -10.24 22.44 -4.45
CA TYR A 65 -9.93 21.67 -5.65
C TYR A 65 -8.45 21.25 -5.69
N ALA A 66 -7.53 22.17 -5.36
CA ALA A 66 -6.11 21.86 -5.29
C ALA A 66 -5.80 20.74 -4.27
N SER A 67 -6.47 20.77 -3.11
CA SER A 67 -6.34 19.76 -2.06
C SER A 67 -6.82 18.38 -2.53
N LEU A 68 -7.97 18.30 -3.23
CA LEU A 68 -8.46 17.06 -3.83
C LEU A 68 -7.55 16.53 -4.94
N SER A 69 -7.05 17.43 -5.80
CA SER A 69 -6.09 17.06 -6.86
C SER A 69 -4.81 16.49 -6.25
N LEU A 70 -4.29 17.12 -5.20
CA LEU A 70 -3.10 16.63 -4.50
C LEU A 70 -3.37 15.31 -3.78
N ALA A 71 -4.55 15.14 -3.16
CA ALA A 71 -4.99 13.87 -2.57
C ALA A 71 -5.00 12.74 -3.61
N GLY A 72 -5.48 13.01 -4.83
CA GLY A 72 -5.45 12.05 -5.93
C GLY A 72 -4.02 11.61 -6.27
N LYS A 73 -3.08 12.56 -6.41
CA LYS A 73 -1.66 12.25 -6.68
C LYS A 73 -0.98 11.51 -5.53
N GLN A 74 -1.29 11.88 -4.30
CA GLN A 74 -0.82 11.17 -3.11
C GLN A 74 -1.35 9.73 -3.08
N GLY A 75 -2.61 9.49 -3.47
CA GLY A 75 -3.18 8.16 -3.61
C GLY A 75 -2.44 7.28 -4.63
N GLU A 76 -2.03 7.85 -5.77
CA GLU A 76 -1.20 7.15 -6.75
C GLU A 76 0.18 6.79 -6.17
N MET A 77 0.84 7.71 -5.45
CA MET A 77 2.10 7.40 -4.76
C MET A 77 1.96 6.31 -3.70
N LEU A 78 0.84 6.32 -2.96
CA LEU A 78 0.55 5.30 -1.96
C LEU A 78 0.36 3.92 -2.58
N THR A 79 -0.15 3.84 -3.81
CA THR A 79 -0.25 2.58 -4.57
C THR A 79 1.11 1.90 -4.72
N ALA A 80 2.20 2.65 -4.92
CA ALA A 80 3.54 2.09 -4.91
C ALA A 80 3.98 1.59 -3.52
N MET A 81 3.59 2.26 -2.43
CA MET A 81 3.90 1.80 -1.08
C MET A 81 3.24 0.44 -0.78
N TRP A 82 2.00 0.25 -1.25
CA TRP A 82 1.31 -1.05 -1.21
C TRP A 82 1.99 -2.13 -2.07
N GLY A 83 2.64 -1.76 -3.18
CA GLY A 83 3.45 -2.70 -3.94
C GLY A 83 4.81 -3.00 -3.30
N LEU A 84 5.46 -2.00 -2.72
CA LEU A 84 6.84 -2.09 -2.28
C LEU A 84 7.02 -3.00 -1.07
N TRP A 85 6.07 -3.01 -0.13
CA TRP A 85 6.14 -3.90 1.03
C TRP A 85 5.93 -5.37 0.67
N LEU A 86 5.40 -5.67 -0.53
CA LEU A 86 5.24 -7.04 -1.01
C LEU A 86 6.54 -7.70 -1.41
N PHE A 87 7.57 -6.94 -1.81
CA PHE A 87 8.87 -7.51 -2.12
C PHE A 87 9.58 -8.12 -0.90
N PRO A 88 9.73 -7.43 0.25
CA PRO A 88 10.28 -8.06 1.45
C PRO A 88 9.38 -9.18 1.95
N PHE A 89 8.05 -9.04 1.88
CA PHE A 89 7.15 -10.12 2.27
C PHE A 89 7.29 -11.37 1.38
N ALA A 90 7.45 -11.19 0.07
CA ALA A 90 7.74 -12.27 -0.86
C ALA A 90 9.08 -12.95 -0.57
N ALA A 91 10.13 -12.15 -0.36
CA ALA A 91 11.46 -12.66 -0.04
C ALA A 91 11.42 -13.51 1.25
N LEU A 92 10.72 -13.04 2.28
CA LEU A 92 10.51 -13.77 3.52
C LEU A 92 9.72 -15.06 3.29
N THR A 93 8.66 -15.02 2.49
CA THR A 93 7.85 -16.19 2.14
C THR A 93 8.67 -17.26 1.39
N ILE A 94 9.57 -16.86 0.50
CA ILE A 94 10.43 -17.78 -0.26
C ILE A 94 11.53 -18.37 0.62
N LYS A 95 12.10 -17.57 1.52
CA LYS A 95 13.18 -17.98 2.43
C LYS A 95 12.71 -18.80 3.62
N SER A 96 11.44 -18.66 4.02
CA SER A 96 10.98 -19.19 5.31
C SER A 96 10.90 -20.71 5.40
N GLY A 97 10.78 -21.41 4.27
CA GLY A 97 10.67 -22.87 4.22
C GLY A 97 9.35 -23.45 4.73
N PHE A 98 8.63 -22.73 5.60
CA PHE A 98 7.32 -23.14 6.14
C PHE A 98 6.12 -22.70 5.28
N LEU A 99 6.32 -21.76 4.34
CA LEU A 99 5.32 -21.39 3.33
C LEU A 99 5.71 -21.90 1.93
N PRO A 100 4.73 -22.24 1.08
CA PRO A 100 5.00 -22.56 -0.32
C PRO A 100 5.63 -21.40 -1.07
N LYS A 101 6.72 -21.68 -1.81
CA LYS A 101 7.44 -20.67 -2.60
C LYS A 101 6.57 -19.98 -3.66
N PHE A 102 5.55 -20.65 -4.19
CA PHE A 102 4.66 -20.05 -5.19
C PHE A 102 3.88 -18.85 -4.65
N LEU A 103 3.56 -18.82 -3.34
CA LEU A 103 2.94 -17.67 -2.70
C LEU A 103 3.85 -16.44 -2.76
N GLY A 104 5.15 -16.64 -2.55
CA GLY A 104 6.13 -15.56 -2.71
C GLY A 104 6.21 -15.03 -4.13
N VAL A 105 6.17 -15.90 -5.14
CA VAL A 105 6.14 -15.48 -6.56
C VAL A 105 4.89 -14.66 -6.86
N LEU A 106 3.74 -15.09 -6.34
CA LEU A 106 2.48 -14.37 -6.50
C LEU A 106 2.53 -12.97 -5.87
N LEU A 107 3.15 -12.84 -4.69
CA LEU A 107 3.38 -11.54 -4.05
C LEU A 107 4.30 -10.63 -4.88
N ILE A 108 5.33 -11.18 -5.54
CA ILE A 108 6.21 -10.40 -6.45
C ILE A 108 5.40 -9.87 -7.64
N ILE A 109 4.60 -10.72 -8.27
CA ILE A 109 3.74 -10.33 -9.40
C ILE A 109 2.78 -9.21 -8.98
N THR A 110 2.17 -9.36 -7.80
CA THR A 110 1.28 -8.37 -7.20
C THR A 110 2.02 -7.04 -6.96
N GLY A 111 3.21 -7.09 -6.36
CA GLY A 111 4.04 -5.92 -6.09
C GLY A 111 4.44 -5.17 -7.36
N ILE A 112 4.80 -5.89 -8.42
CA ILE A 112 5.10 -5.32 -9.74
C ILE A 112 3.86 -4.62 -10.31
N ALA A 113 2.68 -5.24 -10.25
CA ALA A 113 1.44 -4.65 -10.74
C ALA A 113 1.11 -3.31 -10.05
N TYR A 114 1.32 -3.22 -8.74
CA TYR A 114 1.16 -1.99 -7.96
C TYR A 114 2.15 -0.90 -8.39
N VAL A 115 3.43 -1.25 -8.55
CA VAL A 115 4.47 -0.30 -8.97
C VAL A 115 4.20 0.23 -10.38
N ILE A 116 3.86 -0.65 -11.33
CA ILE A 116 3.51 -0.25 -12.70
C ILE A 116 2.29 0.68 -12.69
N THR A 117 1.27 0.37 -11.89
CA THR A 117 0.07 1.20 -11.79
C THR A 117 0.39 2.59 -11.23
N CYS A 118 1.24 2.69 -10.20
CA CYS A 118 1.69 3.98 -9.68
C CYS A 118 2.45 4.79 -10.74
N VAL A 119 3.41 4.16 -11.43
CA VAL A 119 4.18 4.81 -12.50
C VAL A 119 3.24 5.31 -13.61
N ALA A 120 2.26 4.50 -14.02
CA ALA A 120 1.25 4.90 -14.99
C ALA A 120 0.37 6.06 -14.48
N GLY A 121 -0.05 6.05 -13.22
CA GLY A 121 -0.88 7.12 -12.64
C GLY A 121 -0.16 8.47 -12.53
N ILE A 122 1.16 8.44 -12.36
CA ILE A 122 1.99 9.65 -12.28
C ILE A 122 2.40 10.12 -13.68
N ALA A 123 2.97 9.24 -14.51
CA ALA A 123 3.59 9.60 -15.78
C ALA A 123 2.62 9.59 -16.98
N PHE A 124 1.57 8.76 -16.94
CA PHE A 124 0.63 8.57 -18.06
C PHE A 124 -0.84 8.55 -17.60
N PRO A 125 -1.36 9.67 -17.05
CA PRO A 125 -2.68 9.70 -16.40
C PRO A 125 -3.84 9.24 -17.29
N GLU A 126 -3.74 9.42 -18.61
CA GLU A 126 -4.78 8.99 -19.55
C GLU A 126 -4.85 7.46 -19.72
N THR A 127 -3.75 6.76 -19.50
CA THR A 127 -3.66 5.30 -19.67
C THR A 127 -3.85 4.53 -18.36
N VAL A 128 -3.78 5.20 -17.21
CA VAL A 128 -3.85 4.55 -15.89
C VAL A 128 -5.14 3.74 -15.70
N GLY A 129 -6.25 4.19 -16.30
CA GLY A 129 -7.51 3.45 -16.24
C GLY A 129 -7.43 2.07 -16.91
N ALA A 130 -6.75 1.97 -18.05
CA ALA A 130 -6.52 0.70 -18.73
C ALA A 130 -5.51 -0.18 -17.95
N VAL A 131 -4.43 0.43 -17.45
CA VAL A 131 -3.43 -0.26 -16.62
C VAL A 131 -4.07 -0.86 -15.37
N ARG A 132 -4.92 -0.10 -14.66
CA ARG A 132 -5.65 -0.60 -13.48
C ARG A 132 -6.56 -1.78 -13.82
N ARG A 133 -7.29 -1.74 -14.93
CA ARG A 133 -8.14 -2.86 -15.35
C ARG A 133 -7.34 -4.13 -15.61
N LEU A 134 -6.17 -4.00 -16.23
CA LEU A 134 -5.26 -5.12 -16.47
C LEU A 134 -4.59 -5.62 -15.18
N ALA A 135 -4.23 -4.72 -14.27
CA ALA A 135 -3.60 -5.03 -12.99
C ALA A 135 -4.57 -5.60 -11.95
N MET A 136 -5.88 -5.35 -12.09
CA MET A 136 -6.91 -5.75 -11.12
C MET A 136 -6.88 -7.23 -10.74
N PRO A 137 -6.74 -8.20 -11.69
CA PRO A 137 -6.60 -9.60 -11.34
C PRO A 137 -5.28 -9.93 -10.64
N LEU A 138 -4.21 -9.15 -10.90
CA LEU A 138 -2.90 -9.37 -10.28
C LEU A 138 -2.90 -8.94 -8.81
N TYR A 139 -3.75 -7.98 -8.42
CA TYR A 139 -3.94 -7.61 -7.02
C TYR A 139 -4.51 -8.72 -6.14
N PHE A 140 -5.17 -9.72 -6.74
CA PHE A 140 -5.69 -10.88 -5.99
C PHE A 140 -4.59 -11.76 -5.38
N GLY A 141 -3.32 -11.56 -5.74
CA GLY A 141 -2.23 -12.35 -5.20
C GLY A 141 -2.08 -12.23 -3.67
N GLU A 142 -2.26 -11.02 -3.13
CA GLU A 142 -2.29 -10.81 -1.66
C GLU A 142 -3.43 -11.59 -1.00
N PHE A 143 -4.62 -11.56 -1.59
CA PHE A 143 -5.79 -12.26 -1.06
C PHE A 143 -5.56 -13.77 -0.99
N ILE A 144 -4.91 -14.36 -2.00
CA ILE A 144 -4.57 -15.79 -2.00
C ILE A 144 -3.62 -16.12 -0.83
N VAL A 145 -2.63 -15.28 -0.55
CA VAL A 145 -1.73 -15.50 0.60
C VAL A 145 -2.48 -15.38 1.93
N VAL A 146 -3.37 -14.41 2.06
CA VAL A 146 -4.21 -14.26 3.27
C VAL A 146 -5.10 -15.49 3.47
N LEU A 147 -5.78 -15.96 2.42
CA LEU A 147 -6.61 -17.15 2.47
C LEU A 147 -5.78 -18.40 2.83
N TRP A 148 -4.58 -18.53 2.25
CA TRP A 148 -3.68 -19.63 2.59
C TRP A 148 -3.32 -19.61 4.08
N LEU A 149 -2.91 -18.46 4.60
CA LEU A 149 -2.56 -18.30 6.01
C LEU A 149 -3.76 -18.54 6.94
N ALA A 150 -4.97 -18.17 6.52
CA ALA A 150 -6.19 -18.33 7.31
C ALA A 150 -6.67 -19.79 7.38
N PHE A 151 -6.62 -20.54 6.27
CA PHE A 151 -7.21 -21.88 6.19
C PHE A 151 -6.20 -23.03 6.30
N ILE A 152 -4.98 -22.85 5.78
CA ILE A 152 -3.96 -23.91 5.72
C ILE A 152 -2.89 -23.67 6.78
N GLY A 153 -2.53 -22.41 7.01
CA GLY A 153 -1.48 -22.04 7.96
C GLY A 153 -0.07 -22.37 7.48
N ALA A 154 0.89 -22.25 8.39
CA ALA A 154 2.30 -22.55 8.17
C ALA A 154 2.61 -23.98 8.59
N LYS A 155 3.43 -24.70 7.81
CA LYS A 155 3.92 -26.01 8.24
C LYS A 155 4.86 -25.83 9.45
N PRO A 156 4.83 -26.73 10.44
CA PRO A 156 5.84 -26.74 11.49
C PRO A 156 7.23 -26.79 10.84
N ARG A 157 8.12 -25.90 11.27
CA ARG A 157 9.53 -25.99 10.89
C ARG A 157 10.01 -27.32 11.45
N THR A 158 10.32 -28.29 10.59
CA THR A 158 11.08 -29.46 11.01
C THR A 158 12.40 -28.90 11.53
N ALA A 159 12.58 -28.95 12.84
CA ALA A 159 13.88 -28.71 13.44
C ALA A 159 14.78 -29.80 12.86
N ASP A 160 15.70 -29.40 11.98
CA ASP A 160 16.78 -30.29 11.57
C ASP A 160 17.55 -30.67 12.85
N ALA A 161 17.59 -31.99 13.09
CA ALA A 161 18.35 -32.63 14.16
C ALA A 161 19.86 -32.59 13.89
#